data_AF-A0A5C5W1V0-F1
#
_entry.id   AF-A0A5C5W1V0-F1
#
_cell.length_a   1.000
_cell.length_b   1.000
_cell.length_c   1.000
_cell.angle_alpha   90.00
_cell.angle_beta   90.00
_cell.angle_gamma   90.00
#
_symmetry.space_group_name_H-M   'P 1'
#
loop_
_entity.id
_entity.type
_entity.pdbx_description
1 polymer ?
#
loop_
_entity_poly.entity_id
_entity_poly.type
_entity_poly.pdbx_seq_one_letter_code
_entity_poly.pdbx_strand_id
1 'polypeptide(L)'
;MDNDTGAPRGGVGLKITQPNGMQFEFTTRPDGAVEVHEIDQGTCNVTSDLTDSRISDTYDFVAVAPERVEPDDAGVATPRVRVSRGVRIAAIEAHKVASGETLASLAQGAGMTWQQLALFNFGTQIPHEINEYLRDQVGCTKMTADGANYRFDDSDDPGIIFIPTVWQETGLATEQEHVVRVKAFGGLQLCVRLACDPAAAESMDDKFVLASADGSYREEKTVKDDQRPGDHYVDLRYTGLKADASYTLQVIQSNGAAPVTVFENVPYARLAGLSRSAPEARDEGLVLSNVDAEFAEDEPDAAGDAA
;
A
#
# COMPACT_ATOMS: atom_id res chain seq x y z
N MET A 1 -3.70 1.21 18.51
CA MET A 1 -4.89 0.35 18.43
C MET A 1 -5.51 0.45 17.06
N ASP A 2 -6.08 -0.63 16.57
CA ASP A 2 -6.95 -0.60 15.40
C ASP A 2 -8.23 0.20 15.71
N ASN A 3 -8.59 1.10 14.81
CA ASN A 3 -9.76 1.96 15.01
C ASN A 3 -11.07 1.16 15.03
N ASP A 4 -11.22 0.20 14.13
CA ASP A 4 -12.50 -0.45 13.86
C ASP A 4 -12.75 -1.62 14.81
N THR A 5 -11.70 -2.37 15.14
CA THR A 5 -11.78 -3.57 16.00
C THR A 5 -11.36 -3.31 17.45
N GLY A 6 -10.66 -2.20 17.73
CA GLY A 6 -10.03 -1.95 19.03
C GLY A 6 -8.82 -2.85 19.31
N ALA A 7 -8.46 -3.75 18.39
CA ALA A 7 -7.37 -4.69 18.60
C ALA A 7 -6.01 -3.98 18.72
N PRO A 8 -5.11 -4.45 19.58
CA PRO A 8 -3.76 -3.88 19.66
C PRO A 8 -2.95 -4.09 18.37
N ARG A 9 -2.04 -3.16 18.08
CA ARG A 9 -1.17 -3.19 16.89
C ARG A 9 0.29 -3.24 17.29
N GLY A 10 0.86 -4.45 17.29
CA GLY A 10 2.27 -4.69 17.54
C GLY A 10 3.17 -4.47 16.32
N GLY A 11 4.46 -4.29 16.56
CA GLY A 11 5.47 -4.13 15.50
C GLY A 11 5.55 -2.74 14.89
N VAL A 12 4.87 -1.74 15.44
CA VAL A 12 4.85 -0.36 14.92
C VAL A 12 6.10 0.39 15.36
N GLY A 13 6.86 0.92 14.40
CA GLY A 13 8.06 1.72 14.65
C GLY A 13 7.72 3.16 15.01
N LEU A 14 8.21 3.61 16.16
CA LEU A 14 7.96 4.94 16.73
C LEU A 14 9.28 5.59 17.14
N LYS A 15 9.37 6.90 16.92
CA LYS A 15 10.46 7.73 17.41
C LYS A 15 9.91 8.76 18.38
N ILE A 16 10.37 8.69 19.62
CA ILE A 16 9.90 9.50 20.74
C ILE A 16 10.98 10.53 21.10
N THR A 17 10.62 11.81 21.06
CA THR A 17 11.46 12.93 21.53
C THR A 17 10.97 13.37 22.90
N GLN A 18 11.84 13.27 23.90
CA GLN A 18 11.57 13.68 25.28
C GLN A 18 11.63 15.21 25.46
N PRO A 19 11.13 15.76 26.59
CA PRO A 19 11.19 17.21 26.87
C PRO A 19 12.60 17.80 26.84
N ASN A 20 13.62 17.01 27.20
CA ASN A 20 15.04 17.40 27.16
C ASN A 20 15.64 17.38 25.74
N GLY A 21 14.86 17.00 24.72
CA GLY A 21 15.30 16.89 23.32
C GLY A 21 15.96 15.56 22.95
N MET A 22 16.17 14.64 23.89
CA MET A 22 16.68 13.30 23.59
C MET A 22 15.66 12.50 22.78
N GLN A 23 16.16 11.73 21.82
CA GLN A 23 15.35 10.92 20.92
C GLN A 23 15.64 9.44 21.09
N PHE A 24 14.58 8.64 21.07
CA PHE A 24 14.63 7.19 21.22
C PHE A 24 13.71 6.53 20.20
N GLU A 25 14.15 5.38 19.69
CA GLU A 25 13.35 4.57 18.78
C GLU A 25 12.79 3.36 19.53
N PHE A 26 11.50 3.10 19.32
CA PHE A 26 10.75 2.01 19.92
C PHE A 26 9.97 1.26 18.86
N THR A 27 9.66 0.00 19.16
CA THR A 27 8.72 -0.81 18.39
C THR A 27 7.64 -1.31 19.33
N THR A 28 6.36 -1.16 18.98
CA THR A 28 5.27 -1.65 19.82
C THR A 28 5.38 -3.16 20.04
N ARG A 29 5.12 -3.61 21.28
CA ARG A 29 5.03 -5.01 21.68
C ARG A 29 3.83 -5.71 21.00
N PRO A 30 3.68 -7.05 21.07
CA PRO A 30 2.52 -7.75 20.51
C PRO A 30 1.16 -7.29 21.05
N ASP A 31 1.11 -6.76 22.28
CA ASP A 31 -0.05 -6.11 22.92
C ASP A 31 -0.26 -4.66 22.45
N GLY A 32 0.52 -4.18 21.48
CA GLY A 32 0.41 -2.85 20.89
C GLY A 32 0.96 -1.71 21.75
N ALA A 33 1.58 -2.00 22.89
CA ALA A 33 2.07 -1.00 23.82
C ALA A 33 3.57 -0.68 23.61
N VAL A 34 3.95 0.54 23.98
CA VAL A 34 5.34 0.97 24.24
C VAL A 34 5.34 1.61 25.62
N GLU A 35 6.15 1.05 26.52
CA GLU A 35 6.43 1.65 27.82
C GLU A 35 7.81 2.30 27.77
N VAL A 36 7.88 3.56 28.21
CA VAL A 36 9.12 4.32 28.25
C VAL A 36 9.39 4.71 29.69
N HIS A 37 10.51 4.24 30.22
CA HIS A 37 10.97 4.57 31.57
C HIS A 37 11.97 5.73 31.52
N GLU A 38 12.22 6.36 32.66
CA GLU A 38 13.24 7.42 32.82
C GLU A 38 13.01 8.61 31.87
N ILE A 39 11.75 9.05 31.72
CA ILE A 39 11.39 10.27 30.99
C ILE A 39 11.35 11.46 31.94
N ASP A 40 11.96 12.58 31.53
CA ASP A 40 11.81 13.88 32.18
C ASP A 40 10.35 14.36 32.16
N GLN A 41 9.88 14.99 33.24
CA GLN A 41 8.53 15.54 33.28
C GLN A 41 8.32 16.62 32.21
N GLY A 42 7.19 16.55 31.48
CA GLY A 42 6.81 17.53 30.47
C GLY A 42 5.93 16.93 29.39
N THR A 43 6.26 17.24 28.14
CA THR A 43 5.57 16.72 26.96
C THR A 43 6.54 16.06 25.99
N CYS A 44 6.17 14.89 25.49
CA CYS A 44 6.88 14.19 24.44
C CYS A 44 6.28 14.49 23.06
N ASN A 45 7.11 14.35 22.03
CA ASN A 45 6.66 14.27 20.65
C ASN A 45 6.90 12.86 20.13
N VAL A 46 5.95 12.32 19.38
CA VAL A 46 6.02 10.98 18.80
C VAL A 46 5.90 11.10 17.29
N THR A 47 6.75 10.38 16.57
CA THR A 47 6.78 10.36 15.11
C THR A 47 6.91 8.93 14.61
N SER A 48 6.50 8.66 13.37
CA SER A 48 6.80 7.41 12.68
C SER A 48 7.49 7.71 11.35
N ASP A 49 8.67 7.15 11.14
CA ASP A 49 9.46 7.36 9.93
C ASP A 49 8.89 6.58 8.74
N LEU A 50 8.86 7.18 7.55
CA LEU A 50 8.35 6.59 6.32
C LEU A 50 9.45 6.05 5.39
N THR A 51 10.70 6.03 5.83
CA THR A 51 11.79 5.43 5.05
C THR A 51 11.47 3.98 4.67
N ASP A 52 11.55 3.68 3.38
CA ASP A 52 11.25 2.39 2.73
C ASP A 52 9.84 1.82 3.02
N SER A 53 8.91 2.68 3.42
CA SER A 53 7.53 2.29 3.72
C SER A 53 6.76 1.89 2.47
N ARG A 54 5.78 1.01 2.67
CA ARG A 54 4.83 0.53 1.69
C ARG A 54 3.42 0.72 2.22
N ILE A 55 2.46 0.86 1.33
CA ILE A 55 1.05 0.91 1.73
C ILE A 55 0.65 -0.34 2.53
N SER A 56 1.20 -1.51 2.20
CA SER A 56 0.94 -2.77 2.89
C SER A 56 1.50 -2.87 4.31
N ASP A 57 2.48 -2.03 4.68
CA ASP A 57 3.09 -2.00 6.00
C ASP A 57 2.94 -0.64 6.70
N THR A 58 1.95 0.15 6.26
CA THR A 58 1.65 1.46 6.84
C THR A 58 0.18 1.53 7.26
N TYR A 59 -0.05 1.92 8.51
CA TYR A 59 -1.36 2.28 9.00
C TYR A 59 -1.64 3.77 8.78
N ASP A 60 -2.87 4.09 8.39
CA ASP A 60 -3.38 5.45 8.38
C ASP A 60 -3.75 5.87 9.80
N PHE A 61 -3.32 7.07 10.18
CA PHE A 61 -3.63 7.66 11.47
C PHE A 61 -5.09 8.10 11.53
N VAL A 62 -5.76 7.82 12.65
CA VAL A 62 -7.16 8.22 12.85
C VAL A 62 -7.29 9.26 13.95
N ALA A 63 -6.76 8.96 15.15
CA ALA A 63 -6.89 9.84 16.30
C ALA A 63 -5.93 9.47 17.44
N VAL A 64 -5.71 10.40 18.37
CA VAL A 64 -5.17 10.10 19.69
C VAL A 64 -6.26 10.28 20.74
N ALA A 65 -6.43 9.29 21.60
CA ALA A 65 -7.42 9.31 22.68
C ALA A 65 -6.75 9.10 24.06
N PRO A 66 -7.22 9.76 25.12
CA PRO A 66 -6.70 9.59 26.49
C PRO A 66 -7.28 8.34 27.19
N GLU A 67 -7.72 7.33 26.44
CA GLU A 67 -8.47 6.21 26.99
C GLU A 67 -7.56 5.31 27.84
N ARG A 68 -7.90 5.14 29.11
CA ARG A 68 -7.18 4.29 30.06
C ARG A 68 -7.55 2.84 29.78
N VAL A 69 -6.65 2.08 29.16
CA VAL A 69 -6.77 0.63 29.12
C VAL A 69 -6.19 0.13 30.44
N GLU A 70 -6.96 -0.62 31.24
CA GLU A 70 -6.36 -1.20 32.44
C GLU A 70 -5.24 -2.16 32.03
N PRO A 71 -4.00 -1.98 32.52
CA PRO A 71 -2.88 -2.79 32.09
C PRO A 71 -3.11 -4.25 32.52
N ASP A 72 -3.10 -5.16 31.55
CA ASP A 72 -2.87 -6.57 31.82
C ASP A 72 -1.37 -6.72 32.17
N ASP A 73 -1.05 -7.48 33.22
CA ASP A 73 0.30 -7.69 33.78
C ASP A 73 1.27 -8.39 32.78
N ALA A 74 1.62 -7.70 31.69
CA ALA A 74 2.42 -8.23 30.59
C ALA A 74 3.77 -7.50 30.47
N GLY A 75 4.79 -8.11 31.10
CA GLY A 75 6.23 -8.05 30.79
C GLY A 75 6.83 -6.77 30.18
N VAL A 76 7.80 -6.20 30.91
CA VAL A 76 8.66 -5.06 30.53
C VAL A 76 9.21 -5.17 29.11
N ALA A 77 8.93 -4.16 28.26
CA ALA A 77 9.59 -4.00 26.97
C ALA A 77 11.08 -3.69 27.19
N THR A 78 11.97 -4.54 26.67
CA THR A 78 13.41 -4.25 26.63
C THR A 78 13.74 -3.52 25.34
N PRO A 79 14.57 -2.45 25.36
CA PRO A 79 15.06 -1.82 24.14
C PRO A 79 15.82 -2.88 23.33
N ARG A 80 15.23 -3.32 22.23
CA ARG A 80 15.84 -4.27 21.30
C ARG A 80 16.19 -3.53 20.03
N VAL A 81 17.49 -3.49 19.72
CA VAL A 81 17.97 -3.23 18.36
C VAL A 81 17.65 -4.46 17.51
N ARG A 82 16.43 -4.54 16.99
CA ARG A 82 16.10 -5.46 15.89
C ARG A 82 15.37 -4.67 14.82
N VAL A 83 16.04 -4.48 13.70
CA VAL A 83 15.52 -3.93 12.46
C VAL A 83 14.66 -4.98 11.77
N SER A 84 13.61 -5.47 12.43
CA SER A 84 12.47 -5.99 11.65
C SER A 84 11.89 -4.78 10.92
N ARG A 85 11.56 -4.91 9.63
CA ARG A 85 10.76 -3.88 8.92
C ARG A 85 9.46 -3.73 9.70
N GLY A 86 9.43 -2.76 10.60
CA GLY A 86 8.29 -2.49 11.46
C GLY A 86 7.13 -1.98 10.61
N VAL A 87 5.93 -2.05 11.15
CA VAL A 87 4.78 -1.34 10.58
C VAL A 87 4.95 0.15 10.87
N ARG A 88 4.44 1.02 10.00
CA ARG A 88 4.51 2.49 10.15
C ARG A 88 3.15 3.10 10.39
N ILE A 89 3.16 4.36 10.82
CA ILE A 89 1.96 5.22 10.87
C ILE A 89 2.20 6.41 9.95
N ALA A 90 1.24 6.72 9.08
CA ALA A 90 1.23 7.91 8.25
C ALA A 90 -0.15 8.56 8.32
N ALA A 91 -0.26 9.83 7.96
CA ALA A 91 -1.54 10.36 7.48
C ALA A 91 -1.56 10.12 5.97
N ILE A 92 -2.53 9.37 5.45
CA ILE A 92 -2.53 8.96 4.04
C ILE A 92 -3.71 9.61 3.30
N GLU A 93 -3.38 10.37 2.26
CA GLU A 93 -4.35 10.99 1.37
C GLU A 93 -4.52 10.17 0.09
N ALA A 94 -5.77 9.91 -0.30
CA ALA A 94 -6.08 9.40 -1.64
C ALA A 94 -6.20 10.58 -2.60
N HIS A 95 -5.16 10.83 -3.38
CA HIS A 95 -5.08 11.93 -4.32
C HIS A 95 -5.57 11.51 -5.70
N LYS A 96 -6.56 12.24 -6.23
CA LYS A 96 -6.99 12.10 -7.61
C LYS A 96 -6.03 12.87 -8.50
N VAL A 97 -5.29 12.14 -9.34
CA VAL A 97 -4.30 12.72 -10.23
C VAL A 97 -4.94 13.64 -11.25
N ALA A 98 -4.21 14.69 -11.60
CA ALA A 98 -4.62 15.71 -12.54
C ALA A 98 -3.64 15.84 -13.71
N SER A 99 -4.11 16.42 -14.81
CA SER A 99 -3.28 16.68 -15.98
C SER A 99 -2.10 17.60 -15.62
N GLY A 100 -0.88 17.18 -15.97
CA GLY A 100 0.35 17.93 -15.70
C GLY A 100 1.02 17.59 -14.37
N GLU A 101 0.40 16.78 -13.52
CA GLU A 101 1.06 16.22 -12.36
C GLU A 101 2.02 15.09 -12.76
N THR A 102 3.02 14.84 -11.91
CA THR A 102 3.95 13.71 -12.03
C THR A 102 4.13 13.05 -10.66
N LEU A 103 4.64 11.82 -10.63
CA LEU A 103 5.06 11.20 -9.36
C LEU A 103 6.06 12.07 -8.60
N ALA A 104 6.93 12.81 -9.32
CA ALA A 104 7.89 13.71 -8.71
C ALA A 104 7.23 14.93 -8.05
N SER A 105 6.28 15.60 -8.70
CA SER A 105 5.59 16.75 -8.12
C SER A 105 4.76 16.35 -6.90
N LEU A 106 4.07 15.19 -6.96
CA LEU A 106 3.31 14.67 -5.82
C LEU A 106 4.23 14.27 -4.65
N ALA A 107 5.33 13.58 -4.94
CA ALA A 107 6.29 13.16 -3.91
C ALA A 107 6.97 14.35 -3.23
N GLN A 108 7.29 15.41 -3.98
CA GLN A 108 7.86 16.64 -3.44
C GLN A 108 6.93 17.29 -2.42
N GLY A 109 5.63 17.31 -2.68
CA GLY A 109 4.62 17.80 -1.73
C GLY A 109 4.61 17.04 -0.40
N ALA A 110 4.96 15.75 -0.43
CA ALA A 110 5.07 14.89 0.75
C ALA A 110 6.50 14.85 1.35
N GLY A 111 7.45 15.61 0.81
CA GLY A 111 8.83 15.65 1.30
C GLY A 111 9.62 14.36 1.04
N MET A 112 9.29 13.62 -0.04
CA MET A 112 9.98 12.39 -0.43
C MET A 112 10.35 12.38 -1.92
N THR A 113 11.15 11.40 -2.34
CA THR A 113 11.45 11.23 -3.77
C THR A 113 10.34 10.48 -4.49
N TRP A 114 10.26 10.62 -5.81
CA TRP A 114 9.30 9.87 -6.61
C TRP A 114 9.50 8.35 -6.48
N GLN A 115 10.74 7.88 -6.30
CA GLN A 115 11.02 6.46 -6.07
C GLN A 115 10.45 5.99 -4.72
N GLN A 116 10.47 6.84 -3.70
CA GLN A 116 9.86 6.52 -2.41
C GLN A 116 8.33 6.47 -2.52
N LEU A 117 7.72 7.42 -3.24
CA LEU A 117 6.28 7.41 -3.49
C LEU A 117 5.84 6.21 -4.34
N ALA A 118 6.63 5.84 -5.37
CA ALA A 118 6.39 4.66 -6.19
C ALA A 118 6.55 3.36 -5.38
N LEU A 119 7.59 3.27 -4.55
CA LEU A 119 7.76 2.15 -3.63
C LEU A 119 6.58 2.05 -2.66
N PHE A 120 6.10 3.18 -2.15
CA PHE A 120 4.97 3.23 -1.23
C PHE A 120 3.69 2.67 -1.87
N ASN A 121 3.34 3.15 -3.05
CA ASN A 121 2.11 2.78 -3.75
C ASN A 121 2.19 1.40 -4.41
N PHE A 122 3.29 1.11 -5.09
CA PHE A 122 3.39 -0.01 -6.03
C PHE A 122 4.33 -1.11 -5.54
N GLY A 123 5.09 -0.88 -4.46
CA GLY A 123 6.04 -1.85 -3.93
C GLY A 123 7.31 -2.03 -4.77
N THR A 124 7.52 -1.19 -5.79
CA THR A 124 8.63 -1.25 -6.74
C THR A 124 9.17 0.15 -7.06
N GLN A 125 10.43 0.19 -7.47
CA GLN A 125 11.12 1.39 -7.95
C GLN A 125 11.60 1.23 -9.40
N ILE A 126 11.26 0.11 -10.03
CA ILE A 126 11.70 -0.25 -11.38
C ILE A 126 10.82 0.50 -12.39
N PRO A 127 11.36 1.38 -13.25
CA PRO A 127 10.56 2.25 -14.12
C PRO A 127 9.54 1.50 -14.99
N HIS A 128 9.94 0.36 -15.56
CA HIS A 128 9.04 -0.44 -16.39
C HIS A 128 7.83 -0.97 -15.60
N GLU A 129 8.06 -1.54 -14.41
CA GLU A 129 6.98 -2.02 -13.54
C GLU A 129 6.09 -0.86 -13.07
N ILE A 130 6.67 0.29 -12.72
CA ILE A 130 5.91 1.48 -12.35
C ILE A 130 4.97 1.88 -13.48
N ASN A 131 5.45 1.87 -14.72
CA ASN A 131 4.66 2.22 -15.89
C ASN A 131 3.47 1.26 -16.08
N GLU A 132 3.66 -0.03 -15.80
CA GLU A 132 2.58 -1.01 -15.76
C GLU A 132 1.57 -0.70 -14.65
N TYR A 133 2.02 -0.35 -13.45
CA TYR A 133 1.13 0.05 -12.35
C TYR A 133 0.35 1.34 -12.64
N LEU A 134 0.96 2.33 -13.29
CA LEU A 134 0.29 3.54 -13.74
C LEU A 134 -0.87 3.20 -14.69
N ARG A 135 -0.63 2.32 -15.66
CA ARG A 135 -1.68 1.85 -16.57
C ARG A 135 -2.75 1.02 -15.86
N ASP A 136 -2.32 0.01 -15.09
CA ASP A 136 -3.20 -1.08 -14.63
C ASP A 136 -3.91 -0.78 -13.30
N GLN A 137 -3.29 -0.02 -12.40
CA GLN A 137 -3.87 0.33 -11.10
C GLN A 137 -4.39 1.76 -11.04
N VAL A 138 -3.58 2.70 -11.54
CA VAL A 138 -3.98 4.12 -11.54
C VAL A 138 -4.98 4.36 -12.66
N GLY A 139 -4.98 3.56 -13.72
CA GLY A 139 -5.90 3.72 -14.86
C GLY A 139 -5.42 4.77 -15.85
N CYS A 140 -4.10 5.02 -15.91
CA CYS A 140 -3.53 5.98 -16.83
C CYS A 140 -3.73 5.53 -18.28
N THR A 141 -4.37 6.36 -19.10
CA THR A 141 -4.65 6.03 -20.51
C THR A 141 -3.76 6.76 -21.50
N LYS A 142 -3.14 7.88 -21.08
CA LYS A 142 -2.31 8.73 -21.95
C LYS A 142 -0.84 8.45 -21.73
N MET A 143 -0.08 8.46 -22.82
CA MET A 143 1.37 8.37 -22.79
C MET A 143 2.02 9.75 -22.96
N THR A 144 3.28 9.84 -22.57
CA THR A 144 4.21 10.92 -22.92
C THR A 144 4.41 11.00 -24.44
N ALA A 145 4.93 12.13 -24.93
CA ALA A 145 5.04 12.40 -26.37
C ALA A 145 5.93 11.39 -27.11
N ASP A 146 6.92 10.83 -26.41
CA ASP A 146 7.80 9.77 -26.90
C ASP A 146 7.17 8.36 -26.88
N GLY A 147 5.98 8.22 -26.27
CA GLY A 147 5.29 6.95 -26.12
C GLY A 147 5.94 5.99 -25.10
N ALA A 148 6.91 6.45 -24.32
CA ALA A 148 7.67 5.58 -23.42
C ALA A 148 6.97 5.37 -22.06
N ASN A 149 6.32 6.40 -21.53
CA ASN A 149 5.74 6.40 -20.19
C ASN A 149 4.27 6.81 -20.21
N TYR A 150 3.48 6.31 -19.26
CA TYR A 150 2.16 6.85 -18.94
C TYR A 150 2.31 8.14 -18.16
N ARG A 151 1.38 9.07 -18.41
CA ARG A 151 1.30 10.35 -17.70
C ARG A 151 -0.07 10.49 -17.08
N PHE A 152 -0.13 11.21 -15.96
CA PHE A 152 -1.38 11.54 -15.30
C PHE A 152 -2.23 12.48 -16.16
N ASP A 153 -3.52 12.23 -16.13
CA ASP A 153 -4.54 13.02 -16.80
C ASP A 153 -5.83 13.02 -15.99
N ASP A 154 -6.59 14.11 -16.07
CA ASP A 154 -7.86 14.25 -15.32
C ASP A 154 -8.90 13.18 -15.71
N SER A 155 -8.74 12.53 -16.88
CA SER A 155 -9.62 11.47 -17.35
C SER A 155 -9.25 10.06 -16.88
N ASP A 156 -8.12 9.88 -16.19
CA ASP A 156 -7.69 8.56 -15.70
C ASP A 156 -8.65 8.02 -14.65
N ASP A 157 -9.02 6.74 -14.70
CA ASP A 157 -10.02 6.13 -13.81
C ASP A 157 -9.48 4.78 -13.29
N PRO A 158 -9.23 4.64 -11.97
CA PRO A 158 -9.64 5.51 -10.88
C PRO A 158 -8.81 6.79 -10.71
N GLY A 159 -7.63 6.87 -11.31
CA GLY A 159 -6.72 8.01 -11.22
C GLY A 159 -6.23 8.31 -9.80
N ILE A 160 -6.05 7.29 -8.95
CA ILE A 160 -5.70 7.49 -7.54
C ILE A 160 -4.24 7.15 -7.27
N ILE A 161 -3.55 8.07 -6.61
CA ILE A 161 -2.24 7.85 -5.96
C ILE A 161 -2.41 8.11 -4.47
N PHE A 162 -1.80 7.28 -3.63
CA PHE A 162 -1.78 7.50 -2.20
C PHE A 162 -0.55 8.29 -1.79
N ILE A 163 -0.77 9.43 -1.14
CA ILE A 163 0.28 10.35 -0.71
C ILE A 163 0.40 10.25 0.81
N PRO A 164 1.47 9.62 1.33
CA PRO A 164 1.68 9.52 2.76
C PRO A 164 2.41 10.76 3.29
N THR A 165 1.91 11.32 4.39
CA THR A 165 2.59 12.34 5.18
C THR A 165 3.12 11.71 6.46
N VAL A 166 4.35 12.05 6.84
CA VAL A 166 4.96 11.62 8.11
C VAL A 166 4.00 11.96 9.25
N TRP A 167 3.55 10.94 9.97
CA TRP A 167 2.73 11.16 11.14
C TRP A 167 3.58 11.67 12.31
N GLN A 168 3.10 12.74 12.92
CA GLN A 168 3.68 13.34 14.11
C GLN A 168 2.58 13.75 15.08
N GLU A 169 2.75 13.37 16.34
CA GLU A 169 1.94 13.85 17.46
C GLU A 169 2.84 14.63 18.42
N THR A 170 2.36 15.79 18.87
CA THR A 170 3.12 16.67 19.77
C THR A 170 2.35 16.95 21.04
N GLY A 171 3.06 17.18 22.14
CA GLY A 171 2.40 17.60 23.38
C GLY A 171 1.84 16.45 24.22
N LEU A 172 2.29 15.21 23.98
CA LEU A 172 1.85 14.06 24.77
C LEU A 172 2.43 14.16 26.18
N ALA A 173 1.56 14.40 27.17
CA ALA A 173 1.96 14.53 28.56
C ALA A 173 2.65 13.26 29.08
N THR A 174 3.76 13.43 29.78
CA THR A 174 4.45 12.34 30.47
C THR A 174 3.61 11.82 31.64
N GLU A 175 3.89 10.61 32.12
CA GLU A 175 3.12 9.96 33.22
C GLU A 175 1.64 9.68 32.88
N GLN A 176 1.28 9.73 31.59
CA GLN A 176 -0.06 9.41 31.09
C GLN A 176 0.02 8.35 29.99
N GLU A 177 -1.04 7.56 29.88
CA GLU A 177 -1.25 6.66 28.75
C GLU A 177 -1.90 7.42 27.60
N HIS A 178 -1.40 7.18 26.38
CA HIS A 178 -1.93 7.76 25.15
C HIS A 178 -2.24 6.65 24.17
N VAL A 179 -3.49 6.61 23.69
CA VAL A 179 -3.92 5.60 22.72
C VAL A 179 -3.92 6.21 21.33
N VAL A 180 -2.96 5.79 20.51
CA VAL A 180 -2.93 6.12 19.07
C VAL A 180 -3.83 5.13 18.33
N ARG A 181 -4.91 5.62 17.73
CA ARG A 181 -5.84 4.87 16.89
C ARG A 181 -5.42 4.99 15.43
N VAL A 182 -5.33 3.84 14.78
CA VAL A 182 -4.86 3.71 13.40
C VAL A 182 -5.75 2.75 12.64
N LYS A 183 -5.74 2.82 11.32
CA LYS A 183 -6.51 1.95 10.43
C LYS A 183 -5.59 1.38 9.35
N ALA A 184 -5.79 0.12 8.98
CA ALA A 184 -5.11 -0.45 7.81
C ALA A 184 -5.52 0.31 6.55
N PHE A 185 -4.54 0.80 5.81
CA PHE A 185 -4.75 1.57 4.59
C PHE A 185 -4.45 0.71 3.35
N GLY A 186 -5.14 0.96 2.23
CA GLY A 186 -5.03 0.17 1.00
C GLY A 186 -5.76 -1.18 1.03
N GLY A 187 -6.26 -1.62 2.18
CA GLY A 187 -6.82 -2.96 2.34
C GLY A 187 -5.79 -4.04 2.04
N LEU A 188 -6.10 -5.28 2.41
CA LEU A 188 -5.27 -6.38 1.94
C LEU A 188 -5.64 -6.71 0.49
N GLN A 189 -4.67 -7.19 -0.29
CA GLN A 189 -4.89 -7.53 -1.68
C GLN A 189 -4.48 -8.97 -1.99
N LEU A 190 -5.18 -9.57 -2.95
CA LEU A 190 -4.90 -10.91 -3.44
C LEU A 190 -4.86 -10.85 -4.96
N CYS A 191 -3.72 -11.19 -5.55
CA CYS A 191 -3.62 -11.41 -6.99
C CYS A 191 -3.69 -12.92 -7.25
N VAL A 192 -4.59 -13.34 -8.14
CA VAL A 192 -4.73 -14.74 -8.56
C VAL A 192 -4.52 -14.84 -10.06
N ARG A 193 -3.43 -15.51 -10.45
CA ARG A 193 -3.16 -15.87 -11.84
C ARG A 193 -3.88 -17.17 -12.19
N LEU A 194 -4.78 -17.13 -13.15
CA LEU A 194 -5.50 -18.29 -13.66
C LEU A 194 -5.07 -18.55 -15.10
N ALA A 195 -4.73 -19.80 -15.40
CA ALA A 195 -4.49 -20.25 -16.77
C ALA A 195 -5.83 -20.31 -17.52
N CYS A 196 -6.18 -19.20 -18.13
CA CYS A 196 -7.37 -19.01 -18.95
C CYS A 196 -6.91 -18.22 -20.17
N ASP A 197 -7.21 -18.72 -21.37
CA ASP A 197 -6.91 -17.98 -22.59
C ASP A 197 -7.92 -16.82 -22.71
N PRO A 198 -7.51 -15.57 -22.48
CA PRO A 198 -8.43 -14.45 -22.51
C PRO A 198 -8.96 -14.17 -23.92
N ALA A 199 -8.37 -14.75 -24.97
CA ALA A 199 -8.87 -14.64 -26.34
C ALA A 199 -9.96 -15.69 -26.68
N ALA A 200 -10.15 -16.72 -25.84
CA ALA A 200 -11.17 -17.72 -26.06
C ALA A 200 -12.57 -17.13 -25.78
N ALA A 201 -13.39 -17.03 -26.82
CA ALA A 201 -14.72 -16.41 -26.74
C ALA A 201 -15.64 -17.05 -25.68
N GLU A 202 -15.45 -18.34 -25.40
CA GLU A 202 -16.23 -19.07 -24.38
C GLU A 202 -15.90 -18.67 -22.93
N SER A 203 -14.72 -18.09 -22.70
CA SER A 203 -14.26 -17.68 -21.36
C SER A 203 -14.52 -16.19 -21.06
N MET A 204 -14.89 -15.39 -22.07
CA MET A 204 -15.03 -13.92 -21.94
C MET A 204 -16.09 -13.47 -20.94
N ASP A 205 -17.09 -14.30 -20.69
CA ASP A 205 -18.19 -14.01 -19.76
C ASP A 205 -18.13 -14.87 -18.48
N ASP A 206 -17.02 -15.60 -18.27
CA ASP A 206 -16.78 -16.30 -17.02
C ASP A 206 -16.60 -15.30 -15.87
N LYS A 207 -17.17 -15.64 -14.71
CA LYS A 207 -17.14 -14.81 -13.52
C LYS A 207 -16.28 -15.44 -12.44
N PHE A 208 -15.41 -14.64 -11.85
CA PHE A 208 -14.54 -15.03 -10.76
C PHE A 208 -15.02 -14.32 -9.50
N VAL A 209 -15.48 -15.10 -8.52
CA VAL A 209 -16.07 -14.58 -7.28
C VAL A 209 -15.17 -14.91 -6.12
N LEU A 210 -14.59 -13.88 -5.50
CA LEU A 210 -13.88 -14.01 -4.22
C LEU A 210 -14.82 -13.57 -3.10
N ALA A 211 -15.07 -14.45 -2.14
CA ALA A 211 -15.91 -14.15 -0.98
C ALA A 211 -15.22 -14.55 0.32
N SER A 212 -15.41 -13.76 1.38
CA SER A 212 -14.98 -14.14 2.72
C SER A 212 -15.96 -15.13 3.36
N ALA A 213 -15.46 -16.02 4.21
CA ALA A 213 -16.25 -17.03 4.89
C ALA A 213 -17.31 -16.45 5.84
N ASP A 214 -17.06 -15.25 6.37
CA ASP A 214 -17.99 -14.50 7.23
C ASP A 214 -19.01 -13.65 6.44
N GLY A 215 -18.92 -13.63 5.12
CA GLY A 215 -19.78 -12.85 4.22
C GLY A 215 -19.52 -11.34 4.24
N SER A 216 -18.52 -10.86 4.99
CA SER A 216 -18.21 -9.42 5.10
C SER A 216 -17.52 -8.83 3.86
N TYR A 217 -17.06 -9.67 2.94
CA TYR A 217 -16.46 -9.29 1.67
C TYR A 217 -16.96 -10.21 0.54
N ARG A 218 -17.29 -9.61 -0.60
CA ARG A 218 -17.57 -10.32 -1.85
C ARG A 218 -17.22 -9.41 -3.03
N GLU A 219 -16.36 -9.86 -3.92
CA GLU A 219 -16.03 -9.16 -5.16
C GLU A 219 -16.14 -10.14 -6.34
N GLU A 220 -16.64 -9.63 -7.46
CA GLU A 220 -16.86 -10.39 -8.69
C GLU A 220 -16.10 -9.71 -9.83
N LYS A 221 -15.33 -10.50 -10.57
CA LYS A 221 -14.56 -10.08 -11.75
C LYS A 221 -14.84 -10.97 -12.94
N THR A 222 -14.42 -10.54 -14.10
CA THR A 222 -14.55 -11.22 -15.38
C THR A 222 -13.20 -11.21 -16.08
N VAL A 223 -13.07 -11.98 -17.16
CA VAL A 223 -11.85 -11.95 -18.00
C VAL A 223 -11.58 -10.53 -18.54
N LYS A 224 -12.63 -9.75 -18.78
CA LYS A 224 -12.53 -8.37 -19.30
C LYS A 224 -11.86 -7.42 -18.32
N ASP A 225 -11.82 -7.74 -17.03
CA ASP A 225 -11.21 -6.90 -16.00
C ASP A 225 -9.68 -6.98 -15.98
N ASP A 226 -9.06 -7.94 -16.69
CA ASP A 226 -7.60 -8.05 -16.85
C ASP A 226 -7.20 -8.53 -18.27
N GLN A 227 -8.05 -8.30 -19.28
CA GLN A 227 -7.74 -8.77 -20.64
C GLN A 227 -6.55 -8.00 -21.22
N ARG A 228 -5.41 -8.68 -21.31
CA ARG A 228 -4.20 -8.21 -21.97
C ARG A 228 -4.04 -8.92 -23.33
N PRO A 229 -3.97 -8.20 -24.46
CA PRO A 229 -3.76 -8.82 -25.77
C PRO A 229 -2.46 -9.64 -25.82
N GLY A 230 -2.58 -10.93 -26.14
CA GLY A 230 -1.44 -11.85 -26.26
C GLY A 230 -1.10 -12.63 -24.99
N ASP A 231 -1.78 -12.38 -23.87
CA ASP A 231 -1.59 -13.18 -22.66
C ASP A 231 -2.32 -14.53 -22.74
N HIS A 232 -1.81 -15.51 -21.99
CA HIS A 232 -2.39 -16.86 -21.86
C HIS A 232 -2.96 -17.12 -20.46
N TYR A 233 -3.11 -16.05 -19.68
CA TYR A 233 -3.54 -16.08 -18.31
C TYR A 233 -4.35 -14.82 -17.99
N VAL A 234 -5.09 -14.88 -16.90
CA VAL A 234 -5.83 -13.76 -16.31
C VAL A 234 -5.31 -13.57 -14.89
N ASP A 235 -4.84 -12.38 -14.57
CA ASP A 235 -4.38 -11.91 -13.27
C ASP A 235 -5.49 -11.12 -12.57
N LEU A 236 -6.23 -11.80 -11.69
CA LEU A 236 -7.34 -11.21 -10.97
C LEU A 236 -6.85 -10.58 -9.66
N ARG A 237 -6.87 -9.25 -9.59
CA ARG A 237 -6.49 -8.49 -8.38
C ARG A 237 -7.70 -8.06 -7.56
N TYR A 238 -7.83 -8.64 -6.37
CA TYR A 238 -8.81 -8.31 -5.35
C TYR A 238 -8.21 -7.40 -4.29
N THR A 239 -8.95 -6.40 -3.80
CA THR A 239 -8.48 -5.42 -2.80
C THR A 239 -9.46 -5.32 -1.63
N GLY A 240 -9.13 -4.59 -0.57
CA GLY A 240 -10.04 -4.42 0.57
C GLY A 240 -10.23 -5.68 1.42
N LEU A 241 -9.33 -6.65 1.33
CA LEU A 241 -9.39 -7.90 2.08
C LEU A 241 -9.06 -7.66 3.57
N LYS A 242 -9.44 -8.60 4.43
CA LYS A 242 -9.26 -8.62 5.88
C LYS A 242 -8.24 -9.69 6.27
N ALA A 243 -7.37 -9.37 7.22
CA ALA A 243 -6.18 -10.17 7.55
C ALA A 243 -6.53 -11.48 8.25
N ASP A 244 -7.59 -11.41 9.04
CA ASP A 244 -8.14 -12.44 9.90
C ASP A 244 -9.27 -13.22 9.22
N ALA A 245 -9.64 -12.85 7.98
CA ALA A 245 -10.64 -13.57 7.21
C ALA A 245 -10.05 -14.75 6.42
N SER A 246 -10.92 -15.70 6.11
CA SER A 246 -10.67 -16.77 5.15
C SER A 246 -11.50 -16.54 3.90
N TYR A 247 -10.97 -16.93 2.75
CA TYR A 247 -11.56 -16.65 1.45
C TYR A 247 -11.80 -17.90 0.63
N THR A 248 -12.84 -17.84 -0.20
CA THR A 248 -13.18 -18.83 -1.22
C THR A 248 -13.20 -18.13 -2.57
N LEU A 249 -12.50 -18.69 -3.56
CA LEU A 249 -12.56 -18.24 -4.94
C LEU A 249 -13.32 -19.27 -5.77
N GLN A 250 -14.36 -18.83 -6.47
CA GLN A 250 -15.14 -19.66 -7.38
C GLN A 250 -15.11 -19.10 -8.80
N VAL A 251 -15.12 -19.99 -9.79
CA VAL A 251 -15.32 -19.68 -11.21
C VAL A 251 -16.74 -20.11 -11.58
N ILE A 252 -17.54 -19.16 -12.03
CA ILE A 252 -18.88 -19.39 -12.56
C ILE A 252 -18.78 -19.29 -14.08
N GLN A 253 -18.90 -20.44 -14.74
CA GLN A 253 -18.80 -20.52 -16.19
C GLN A 253 -20.03 -19.92 -16.87
N SER A 254 -19.82 -19.20 -17.96
CA SER A 254 -20.89 -18.55 -18.73
C SER A 254 -21.91 -19.53 -19.34
N ASN A 255 -21.49 -20.77 -19.57
CA ASN A 255 -22.30 -21.85 -20.14
C ASN A 255 -23.36 -22.44 -19.18
N GLY A 256 -23.45 -21.93 -17.95
CA GLY A 256 -24.39 -22.40 -16.93
C GLY A 256 -23.99 -23.70 -16.23
N ALA A 257 -22.75 -24.15 -16.41
CA ALA A 257 -22.20 -25.25 -15.61
C ALA A 257 -22.16 -24.89 -14.12
N ALA A 258 -22.07 -25.92 -13.28
CA ALA A 258 -21.93 -25.73 -11.85
C ALA A 258 -20.65 -24.93 -11.54
N PRO A 259 -20.68 -24.00 -10.56
CA PRO A 259 -19.49 -23.25 -10.17
C PRO A 259 -18.33 -24.18 -9.77
N VAL A 260 -17.12 -23.83 -10.21
CA VAL A 260 -15.89 -24.55 -9.88
C VAL A 260 -15.16 -23.78 -8.78
N THR A 261 -14.92 -24.42 -7.64
CA THR A 261 -14.15 -23.81 -6.55
C THR A 261 -12.65 -23.97 -6.81
N VAL A 262 -11.91 -22.87 -6.88
CA VAL A 262 -10.44 -22.86 -7.05
C VAL A 262 -9.76 -23.14 -5.71
N PHE A 263 -10.21 -22.46 -4.66
CA PHE A 263 -9.83 -22.73 -3.28
C PHE A 263 -10.98 -22.37 -2.35
N GLU A 264 -11.05 -23.02 -1.19
CA GLU A 264 -12.16 -22.89 -0.25
C GLU A 264 -11.66 -22.55 1.15
N ASN A 265 -12.25 -21.50 1.73
CA ASN A 265 -12.06 -21.09 3.13
C ASN A 265 -10.58 -21.02 3.54
N VAL A 266 -9.72 -20.51 2.65
CA VAL A 266 -8.28 -20.39 2.90
C VAL A 266 -8.01 -19.08 3.65
N PRO A 267 -7.36 -19.12 4.83
CA PRO A 267 -7.00 -17.91 5.57
C PRO A 267 -6.17 -16.95 4.72
N TYR A 268 -6.44 -15.66 4.80
CA TYR A 268 -5.70 -14.65 4.03
C TYR A 268 -4.18 -14.76 4.25
N ALA A 269 -3.72 -15.04 5.46
CA ALA A 269 -2.30 -15.24 5.77
C ALA A 269 -1.62 -16.34 4.90
N ARG A 270 -2.37 -17.33 4.42
CA ARG A 270 -1.89 -18.37 3.49
C ARG A 270 -1.91 -17.90 2.03
N LEU A 271 -2.88 -17.06 1.67
CA LEU A 271 -3.04 -16.50 0.33
C LEU A 271 -2.06 -15.35 0.04
N ALA A 272 -1.77 -14.53 1.05
CA ALA A 272 -0.84 -13.40 0.95
C ALA A 272 0.57 -13.84 0.52
N GLY A 273 0.99 -15.05 0.91
CA GLY A 273 2.26 -15.64 0.50
C GLY A 273 2.33 -16.00 -0.99
N LEU A 274 1.17 -16.19 -1.64
CA LEU A 274 1.05 -16.51 -3.06
C LEU A 274 0.97 -15.26 -3.94
N SER A 275 0.61 -14.10 -3.37
CA SER A 275 0.51 -12.81 -4.09
C SER A 275 1.85 -12.13 -4.33
N ARG A 276 2.99 -12.77 -4.05
CA ARG A 276 4.28 -12.22 -4.46
C ARG A 276 4.33 -12.23 -5.98
N SER A 277 4.63 -11.06 -6.57
CA SER A 277 4.87 -10.87 -7.99
C SER A 277 5.67 -12.07 -8.50
N ALA A 278 5.08 -12.81 -9.44
CA ALA A 278 5.76 -13.94 -10.06
C ALA A 278 7.13 -13.42 -10.52
N PRO A 279 8.25 -13.98 -10.04
CA PRO A 279 9.53 -13.65 -10.63
C PRO A 279 9.44 -14.12 -12.08
N GLU A 280 9.42 -13.20 -13.04
CA GLU A 280 9.63 -13.56 -14.44
C GLU A 280 11.01 -14.23 -14.52
N ALA A 281 11.03 -15.55 -14.63
CA ALA A 281 12.17 -16.25 -15.19
C ALA A 281 12.22 -15.88 -16.68
N ARG A 282 12.78 -14.72 -16.99
CA ARG A 282 13.29 -14.40 -18.31
C ARG A 282 14.80 -14.45 -18.27
N ASP A 283 15.29 -15.59 -18.74
CA ASP A 283 16.68 -15.87 -19.02
C ASP A 283 17.16 -14.98 -20.19
N GLU A 284 18.26 -14.30 -19.92
CA GLU A 284 19.28 -13.72 -20.82
C GLU A 284 18.93 -12.58 -21.79
N GLY A 285 19.52 -11.40 -21.49
CA GLY A 285 20.05 -10.54 -22.55
C GLY A 285 19.91 -9.03 -22.43
N LEU A 286 19.79 -8.43 -21.24
CA LEU A 286 19.82 -6.96 -21.11
C LEU A 286 21.02 -6.48 -20.30
N VAL A 287 22.04 -6.06 -21.04
CA VAL A 287 23.12 -5.21 -20.55
C VAL A 287 22.49 -3.92 -20.07
N LEU A 288 22.44 -3.73 -18.75
CA LEU A 288 22.10 -2.46 -18.13
C LEU A 288 23.28 -1.51 -18.38
N SER A 289 23.22 -0.74 -19.46
CA SER A 289 23.90 0.55 -19.49
C SER A 289 23.07 1.50 -18.66
N ASN A 290 23.68 2.07 -17.62
CA ASN A 290 23.11 3.16 -16.83
C ASN A 290 22.61 4.26 -17.77
N VAL A 291 21.30 4.29 -18.02
CA VAL A 291 20.63 5.47 -18.50
C VAL A 291 19.92 5.98 -17.28
N ASP A 292 20.47 7.04 -16.68
CA ASP A 292 19.66 8.02 -15.97
C ASP A 292 18.59 8.45 -16.97
N ALA A 293 17.47 7.72 -16.98
CA ALA A 293 16.30 8.12 -17.74
C ALA A 293 15.77 9.36 -17.04
N GLU A 294 16.27 10.48 -17.54
CA GLU A 294 15.73 11.81 -17.40
C GLU A 294 14.20 11.72 -17.45
N PHE A 295 13.58 11.70 -16.27
CA PHE A 295 12.30 12.35 -15.99
C PHE A 295 12.50 13.87 -16.12
N ALA A 296 13.13 14.32 -17.22
CA ALA A 296 13.44 15.72 -17.45
C ALA A 296 12.13 16.48 -17.63
N GLU A 297 12.05 17.54 -16.86
CA GLU A 297 11.02 18.55 -16.83
C GLU A 297 10.90 19.16 -18.24
N ASP A 298 9.76 18.94 -18.87
CA ASP A 298 9.37 19.70 -20.07
C ASP A 298 8.88 21.07 -19.57
N GLU A 299 9.80 22.04 -19.44
CA GLU A 299 9.43 23.42 -19.14
C GLU A 299 8.61 24.00 -20.31
N PRO A 300 7.52 24.76 -20.04
CA PRO A 300 6.76 25.39 -21.11
C PRO A 300 7.57 26.53 -21.73
N ASP A 301 7.78 26.46 -23.06
CA ASP A 301 8.34 27.52 -23.90
C ASP A 301 7.67 28.87 -23.62
N ALA A 302 8.37 29.74 -22.90
CA ALA A 302 8.03 31.15 -22.77
C ALA A 302 8.29 31.84 -24.12
N ALA A 303 7.23 32.00 -24.91
CA ALA A 303 7.24 32.82 -26.11
C ALA A 303 7.65 34.26 -25.76
N GLY A 304 8.82 34.65 -26.25
CA GLY A 304 9.37 35.99 -26.12
C GLY A 304 8.54 37.04 -26.87
N ASP A 305 8.22 38.10 -26.14
CA ASP A 305 7.82 39.40 -26.67
C ASP A 305 8.99 40.00 -27.46
N ALA A 306 8.73 40.45 -28.68
CA ALA A 306 9.62 41.33 -29.42
C ALA A 306 8.80 42.48 -30.04
N ALA A 307 9.05 43.66 -29.46
CA ALA A 307 9.05 45.03 -29.99
C ALA A 307 8.35 45.34 -31.33
#